data_AF-A0A7C3ICK3-F1
#
_entry.id   AF-A0A7C3ICK3-F1
#
_cell.length_a   1.000
_cell.length_b   1.000
_cell.length_c   1.000
_cell.angle_alpha   90.00
_cell.angle_beta   90.00
_cell.angle_gamma   90.00
#
_symmetry.space_group_name_H-M   'P 1'
#
loop_
_entity.id
_entity.type
_entity.pdbx_description
1 polymer ?
#
loop_
_entity_poly.entity_id
_entity_poly.type
_entity_poly.pdbx_seq_one_letter_code
_entity_poly.pdbx_strand_id
1 'polypeptide(L)' 'MSNGKVLVYNQEKCTGCRSCVVGCSLYHDGECGKVVSRVAVVRNERFGESFVVGCDMC' A
#
# COMPACT_ATOMS: atom_id res chain seq x y z
N MET A 1 -15.09 -22.02 0.80
CA MET A 1 -14.03 -22.08 1.81
C MET A 1 -13.03 -20.95 1.54
N SER A 2 -13.38 -19.69 1.77
CA SER A 2 -12.39 -18.62 1.74
C SER A 2 -11.61 -18.70 3.05
N ASN A 3 -10.46 -19.36 2.98
CA ASN A 3 -9.49 -19.38 4.07
C ASN A 3 -9.13 -17.91 4.37
N GLY A 4 -9.63 -17.35 5.48
CA GLY A 4 -9.53 -15.92 5.77
C GLY A 4 -8.07 -15.50 5.91
N LYS A 5 -7.53 -14.84 4.88
CA LYS A 5 -6.17 -14.29 4.91
C LYS A 5 -6.23 -12.85 5.39
N VAL A 6 -5.37 -12.51 6.33
CA VAL A 6 -5.24 -11.14 6.88
C VAL A 6 -3.91 -10.55 6.41
N LEU A 7 -3.96 -9.32 5.90
CA LEU A 7 -2.78 -8.49 5.64
C LEU A 7 -2.59 -7.54 6.81
N VAL A 8 -1.42 -7.60 7.45
CA VAL A 8 -1.06 -6.72 8.57
C VAL A 8 0.09 -5.82 8.14
N TYR A 9 -0.09 -4.50 8.27
CA TYR A 9 0.93 -3.51 7.97
C TYR A 9 1.56 -3.01 9.29
N ASN A 10 2.85 -3.26 9.48
CA ASN A 10 3.60 -2.61 10.57
C ASN A 10 3.97 -1.20 10.12
N GLN A 11 3.22 -0.21 10.61
CA GLN A 11 3.36 1.18 10.20
C GLN A 11 4.69 1.82 10.65
N GLU A 12 5.22 1.40 11.80
CA GLU A 12 6.50 1.91 12.33
C GLU A 12 7.70 1.55 11.43
N LYS A 13 7.59 0.48 10.65
CA LYS A 13 8.62 0.06 9.68
C LYS A 13 8.46 0.70 8.30
N CYS A 14 7.38 1.43 8.05
CA CYS A 14 7.16 2.05 6.76
C CYS A 14 8.08 3.25 6.58
N THR A 15 8.97 3.20 5.58
CA THR A 15 9.88 4.31 5.24
C THR A 15 9.29 5.27 4.20
N GLY A 16 8.09 4.99 3.69
CA GLY A 16 7.45 5.80 2.66
C GLY A 16 7.98 5.60 1.24
N CYS A 17 8.71 4.50 0.95
CA CYS A 17 9.37 4.24 -0.34
C CYS A 17 8.42 4.01 -1.54
N ARG A 18 7.14 3.69 -1.30
CA ARG A 18 6.11 3.41 -2.32
C ARG A 18 6.36 2.19 -3.21
N SER A 19 7.32 1.32 -2.90
CA SER A 19 7.56 0.10 -3.68
C SER A 19 6.35 -0.83 -3.70
N CYS A 20 5.59 -0.91 -2.61
CA CYS A 20 4.32 -1.67 -2.55
C CYS A 20 3.28 -1.14 -3.55
N VAL A 21 3.20 0.18 -3.70
CA VAL A 21 2.25 0.84 -4.61
C VAL A 21 2.58 0.46 -6.05
N VAL A 22 3.85 0.59 -6.43
CA VAL A 22 4.35 0.26 -7.77
C VAL A 22 4.20 -1.23 -8.06
N GLY A 23 4.56 -2.09 -7.10
CA GLY A 23 4.42 -3.54 -7.27
C GLY A 23 2.97 -3.96 -7.48
N CYS A 24 2.03 -3.36 -6.74
CA CYS A 24 0.61 -3.64 -6.89
C CYS A 24 0.05 -3.14 -8.23
N SER A 25 0.37 -1.91 -8.64
CA SER A 25 -0.13 -1.37 -9.91
C SER A 25 0.44 -2.11 -11.12
N LEU A 26 1.73 -2.45 -11.10
CA LEU A 26 2.35 -3.24 -12.18
C LEU A 26 1.76 -4.65 -12.27
N TYR A 27 1.46 -5.27 -11.14
CA TYR A 27 0.90 -6.62 -11.13
C TYR A 27 -0.54 -6.67 -11.68
N HIS A 28 -1.38 -5.69 -11.32
CA HIS A 28 -2.80 -5.72 -11.69
C HIS A 28 -3.12 -4.99 -12.99
N ASP A 29 -2.47 -3.86 -13.24
CA ASP A 29 -2.85 -2.92 -14.30
C ASP A 29 -1.73 -2.80 -15.35
N GLY A 30 -0.54 -3.37 -15.11
CA GLY A 30 0.59 -3.31 -16.05
C GLY A 30 1.24 -1.93 -16.17
N GLU A 31 0.78 -0.96 -15.39
CA GLU A 31 1.27 0.41 -15.38
C GLU A 31 1.75 0.86 -14.00
N CYS A 32 2.67 1.81 -13.98
CA CYS A 32 3.15 2.41 -12.74
C CYS A 32 2.26 3.61 -12.39
N GLY A 33 1.33 3.41 -11.44
CA GLY A 33 0.33 4.42 -11.13
C GLY A 33 -0.14 4.37 -9.69
N LYS A 34 -0.09 5.52 -8.99
CA LYS A 34 -0.64 5.66 -7.63
C LYS A 34 -2.16 5.50 -7.59
N VAL A 35 -2.86 5.91 -8.64
CA VAL A 35 -4.33 5.92 -8.71
C VAL A 35 -4.90 4.52 -8.91
N VAL A 36 -4.24 3.70 -9.74
CA VAL A 36 -4.68 2.32 -10.04
C VAL A 36 -4.21 1.29 -9.01
N SER A 37 -3.26 1.65 -8.16
CA SER A 37 -2.78 0.76 -7.10
C SER A 37 -3.86 0.52 -6.04
N ARG A 38 -3.99 -0.73 -5.58
CA ARG A 38 -4.89 -1.12 -4.47
C ARG A 38 -4.27 -0.91 -3.09
N VAL A 39 -3.05 -0.35 -3.04
CA VAL A 39 -2.39 0.06 -1.81
C VAL A 39 -1.84 1.47 -2.00
N ALA A 40 -2.04 2.32 -1.01
CA ALA A 40 -1.53 3.68 -0.98
C ALA A 40 -0.55 3.86 0.18
N VAL A 41 0.36 4.82 0.02
CA VAL A 41 1.27 5.26 1.08
C VAL A 41 1.07 6.75 1.28
N VAL A 42 0.63 7.11 2.48
CA VAL A 42 0.50 8.50 2.90
C VAL A 42 1.77 8.88 3.65
N ARG A 43 2.36 10.02 3.26
CA ARG A 43 3.52 10.59 3.94
C ARG A 43 3.08 11.89 4.59
N ASN A 44 3.29 11.96 5.89
CA ASN A 44 3.07 13.19 6.66
C ASN A 44 4.43 13.83 6.94
N GLU A 45 4.86 14.69 6.04
CA GLU A 45 6.19 15.33 6.11
C GLU A 45 6.36 16.20 7.35
N ARG A 46 5.25 16.78 7.86
CA ARG A 46 5.27 17.62 9.06
C ARG A 46 5.69 16.84 10.32
N PHE A 47 5.26 15.59 10.43
CA PHE A 47 5.53 14.74 11.59
C PHE A 47 6.58 13.66 11.30
N GLY A 48 7.07 13.57 10.07
CA GLY A 48 8.05 12.55 9.67
C GLY A 48 7.47 11.14 9.58
N GLU A 49 6.15 11.01 9.49
CA GLU A 49 5.45 9.72 9.55
C GLU A 49 5.07 9.22 8.17
N SER A 50 5.03 7.90 8.00
CA SER A 50 4.54 7.24 6.79
C SER A 50 3.64 6.08 7.16
N PHE A 51 2.46 6.01 6.56
CA PHE A 51 1.53 4.91 6.80
C PHE A 51 0.98 4.33 5.49
N VAL A 52 0.78 3.03 5.52
CA VAL A 52 0.21 2.22 4.43
C VAL A 52 -1.29 2.14 4.62
N VAL A 53 -2.02 2.42 3.55
CA VAL A 53 -3.48 2.26 3.46
C VAL A 53 -3.75 1.19 2.40
N GLY A 54 -4.28 0.05 2.81
CA GLY A 54 -4.64 -1.05 1.91
C GLY A 54 -6.10 -0.98 1.48
N CYS A 55 -6.43 -1.64 0.36
CA CYS A 55 -7.81 -1.94 -0.01
C CYS A 55 -8.36 -3.06 0.88
N ASP A 56 -9.53 -2.84 1.48
CA ASP A 56 -10.20 -3.82 2.35
C ASP A 56 -10.85 -4.98 1.59
N MET A 57 -10.75 -5.01 0.26
CA MET A 57 -11.35 -6.04 -0.61
C MET A 57 -12.84 -6.28 -0.31
N CYS A 58 -13.58 -5.18 -0.10
CA CYS A 58 -15.00 -5.17 0.18
C CYS A 58 -15.88 -5.48 -1.04
#